data_AF-A0A2T7NDU1-F1
#
_entry.id   AF-A0A2T7NDU1-F1
#
_cell.length_a   1.000
_cell.length_b   1.000
_cell.length_c   1.000
_cell.angle_alpha   90.00
_cell.angle_beta   90.00
_cell.angle_gamma   90.00
#
_symmetry.space_group_name_H-M   'P 1'
#
loop_
_entity.id
_entity.type
_entity.pdbx_description
1 polymer ?
#
loop_
_entity_poly.entity_id
_entity_poly.type
_entity_poly.pdbx_seq_one_letter_code
_entity_poly.pdbx_strand_id
1 'polypeptide(L)'
;MTQKRVCTHPTVVDAVATAAMNSTNDTVAGPTSIFDRYPSTTELVEKFVPTAPLVERWILPLWYIIGLTGNPVSAIVWFGRRMRRNNSSAIYLGSLAVSDVIFLLLHLLYSLNTVWGYQYLSVVLVLGFTVERYTAVCHPFLKEKWCTVRRACFIVVVFVVLSVALSAAQIYIWTYNEEQKSCNHRPVATEGDESSFFNIWTWSVDMVVFAALPLIVLVFNALVLREIIKLSNNGVITRQQAAPAAPTTRPPH
;
A
#
# COMPACT_ATOMS: atom_id res chain seq x y z
N MET A 1 -25.38 23.19 12.01
CA MET A 1 -24.99 21.77 11.88
C MET A 1 -23.50 21.68 12.15
N THR A 2 -23.13 21.12 13.29
CA THR A 2 -21.73 21.01 13.74
C THR A 2 -20.98 20.08 12.80
N GLN A 3 -20.13 20.66 11.95
CA GLN A 3 -19.35 19.93 10.95
C GLN A 3 -18.26 19.14 11.68
N LYS A 4 -18.48 17.84 11.88
CA LYS A 4 -17.42 16.94 12.39
C LYS A 4 -16.23 16.99 11.43
N ARG A 5 -15.15 17.65 11.85
CA ARG A 5 -13.82 17.59 11.22
C ARG A 5 -13.27 16.18 11.47
N VAL A 6 -12.92 15.48 10.40
CA VAL A 6 -12.32 14.14 10.46
C VAL A 6 -10.82 14.32 10.54
N CYS A 7 -10.21 13.74 11.57
CA CYS A 7 -8.77 13.74 11.71
C CYS A 7 -8.15 12.73 10.74
N THR A 8 -7.39 13.25 9.79
CA THR A 8 -6.48 12.48 8.95
C THR A 8 -5.15 12.37 9.70
N HIS A 9 -4.37 11.30 9.48
CA HIS A 9 -3.11 11.09 10.21
C HIS A 9 -2.26 12.38 10.12
N PRO A 10 -1.66 12.89 11.22
CA PRO A 10 -0.84 14.09 11.13
C PRO A 10 0.24 13.82 10.09
N THR A 11 0.26 14.67 9.06
CA THR A 11 1.35 14.63 8.10
C THR A 11 2.65 14.97 8.84
N VAL A 12 3.81 14.62 8.27
CA VAL A 12 5.11 15.04 8.81
C VAL A 12 5.14 16.55 9.09
N VAL A 13 4.35 17.34 8.34
CA VAL A 13 4.19 18.79 8.50
C VAL A 13 3.41 19.16 9.76
N ASP A 14 2.34 18.44 10.10
CA ASP A 14 1.57 18.64 11.34
C ASP A 14 2.38 18.22 12.59
N ALA A 15 3.20 17.16 12.45
CA ALA A 15 4.10 16.72 13.50
C ALA A 15 5.25 17.72 13.75
N VAL A 16 5.79 18.35 12.70
CA VAL A 16 6.80 19.42 12.80
C VAL A 16 6.21 20.69 13.42
N ALA A 17 4.97 21.06 13.07
CA ALA A 17 4.27 22.19 13.71
C ALA A 17 4.02 21.95 15.21
N THR A 18 3.63 20.72 15.57
CA THR A 18 3.43 20.32 16.98
C THR A 18 4.75 20.27 17.75
N ALA A 19 5.84 19.79 17.12
CA ALA A 19 7.17 19.77 17.73
C ALA A 19 7.77 21.18 17.91
N ALA A 20 7.46 22.13 17.03
CA ALA A 20 7.86 23.53 17.18
C ALA A 20 7.23 24.20 18.42
N MET A 21 5.99 23.82 18.78
CA MET A 21 5.32 24.33 19.99
C MET A 21 5.97 23.88 21.30
N ASN A 22 6.66 22.72 21.32
CA ASN A 22 7.37 22.25 22.52
C ASN A 22 8.77 22.84 22.69
N SER A 23 9.29 23.56 21.69
CA SER A 23 10.68 24.09 21.70
C SER A 23 10.79 25.57 22.08
N THR A 24 9.68 26.30 22.26
CA THR A 24 9.72 27.75 22.51
C THR A 24 9.58 28.07 24.00
N ASN A 25 10.63 27.76 24.77
CA ASN A 25 10.84 28.30 26.12
C ASN A 25 11.92 29.38 26.19
N ASP A 26 12.37 29.91 25.04
CA ASP A 26 13.36 30.99 25.00
C ASP A 26 12.78 32.32 24.49
N THR A 27 13.18 33.36 25.20
CA THR A 27 12.66 34.73 25.19
C THR A 27 12.91 35.50 23.88
N VAL A 28 11.89 36.24 23.45
CA VAL A 28 11.88 37.37 22.49
C VAL A 28 12.13 37.06 21.00
N ALA A 29 11.04 36.85 20.26
CA ALA A 29 10.72 37.52 18.99
C ALA A 29 9.26 37.15 18.63
N GLY A 30 8.50 38.03 17.97
CA GLY A 30 7.19 37.67 17.43
C GLY A 30 7.28 36.43 16.50
N PRO A 31 6.17 35.72 16.22
CA PRO A 31 6.22 34.44 15.51
C PRO A 31 7.00 34.57 14.20
N THR A 32 8.20 33.97 14.14
CA THR A 32 9.13 34.08 13.01
C THR A 32 8.80 33.05 11.93
N SER A 33 8.07 31.99 12.26
CA SER A 33 7.61 30.99 11.30
C SER A 33 6.07 31.02 11.12
N ILE A 34 5.61 30.69 9.91
CA ILE A 34 4.17 30.57 9.60
C ILE A 34 3.47 29.51 10.48
N PHE A 35 4.25 28.54 10.97
CA PHE A 35 3.80 27.45 11.82
C PHE A 35 3.58 27.88 13.28
N ASP A 36 4.29 28.90 13.77
CA ASP A 36 4.01 29.51 15.09
C ASP A 36 2.70 30.30 15.08
N ARG A 37 2.31 30.82 13.91
CA ARG A 37 1.09 31.62 13.72
C ARG A 37 -0.13 30.76 13.37
N TYR A 38 0.11 29.58 12.78
CA TYR A 38 -0.90 28.60 12.42
C TYR A 38 -0.42 27.21 12.86
N PRO A 39 -0.77 26.77 14.08
CA PRO A 39 -0.26 25.53 14.66
C PRO A 39 -0.81 24.26 13.99
N SER A 40 -1.87 24.39 13.17
CA SER A 40 -2.41 23.30 12.37
C SER A 40 -2.44 23.65 10.88
N THR A 41 -1.98 22.73 10.04
CA THR A 41 -1.94 22.94 8.57
C THR A 41 -3.36 23.10 8.01
N THR A 42 -4.35 22.50 8.66
CA THR A 42 -5.78 22.62 8.34
C THR A 42 -6.30 24.05 8.52
N GLU A 43 -5.90 24.76 9.57
CA GLU A 43 -6.33 26.14 9.81
C GLU A 43 -5.67 27.13 8.82
N LEU A 44 -4.43 26.86 8.41
CA LEU A 44 -3.77 27.60 7.34
C LEU A 44 -4.51 27.43 6.00
N VAL A 45 -4.81 26.17 5.63
CA VAL A 45 -5.50 25.86 4.37
C VAL A 45 -6.94 26.40 4.39
N GLU A 46 -7.68 26.26 5.47
CA GLU A 46 -9.05 26.77 5.59
C GLU A 46 -9.10 28.31 5.43
N LYS A 47 -8.05 29.01 5.90
CA LYS A 47 -7.98 30.47 5.84
C LYS A 47 -7.53 31.01 4.48
N PHE A 48 -6.56 30.36 3.83
CA PHE A 48 -6.00 30.85 2.56
C PHE A 48 -6.58 30.17 1.32
N VAL A 49 -7.16 28.97 1.47
CA VAL A 49 -7.78 28.18 0.39
C VAL A 49 -9.07 27.50 0.92
N PRO A 50 -10.12 28.28 1.23
CA PRO A 50 -11.36 27.75 1.83
C PRO A 50 -12.09 26.73 0.96
N THR A 51 -11.79 26.69 -0.35
CA THR A 51 -12.37 25.76 -1.31
C THR A 51 -11.70 24.38 -1.32
N ALA A 52 -10.45 24.26 -0.87
CA ALA A 52 -9.72 22.98 -0.87
C ALA A 52 -10.44 21.85 -0.11
N PRO A 53 -10.92 22.03 1.14
CA PRO A 53 -11.60 20.95 1.87
C PRO A 53 -12.94 20.53 1.24
N LEU A 54 -13.61 21.44 0.51
CA LEU A 54 -14.83 21.14 -0.24
C LEU A 54 -14.55 20.22 -1.43
N VAL A 55 -13.48 20.52 -2.16
CA VAL A 55 -13.03 19.71 -3.31
C VAL A 55 -12.66 18.31 -2.85
N GLU A 56 -11.87 18.20 -1.77
CA GLU A 56 -11.41 16.90 -1.27
C GLU A 56 -12.54 16.04 -0.70
N ARG A 57 -13.53 16.66 -0.05
CA ARG A 57 -14.63 15.95 0.61
C ARG A 57 -15.72 15.49 -0.34
N TRP A 58 -15.97 16.22 -1.43
CA TRP A 58 -17.10 15.94 -2.32
C TRP A 58 -16.69 15.62 -3.76
N ILE A 59 -15.74 16.36 -4.32
CA ILE A 59 -15.37 16.21 -5.73
C ILE A 59 -14.53 14.97 -5.95
N LEU A 60 -13.56 14.69 -5.05
CA LEU A 60 -12.70 13.51 -5.18
C LEU A 60 -13.48 12.17 -5.11
N PRO A 61 -14.38 11.92 -4.14
CA PRO A 61 -15.19 10.70 -4.13
C PRO A 61 -16.05 10.52 -5.39
N LEU A 62 -16.66 11.61 -5.89
CA LEU A 62 -17.45 11.59 -7.12
C LEU A 62 -16.59 11.21 -8.33
N TRP A 63 -15.38 11.77 -8.45
CA TRP A 63 -14.42 11.41 -9.49
C TRP A 63 -14.02 9.93 -9.45
N TYR A 64 -13.79 9.37 -8.26
CA TYR A 64 -13.51 7.93 -8.14
C TYR A 64 -14.69 7.07 -8.58
N ILE A 65 -15.92 7.40 -8.18
CA ILE A 65 -17.11 6.62 -8.56
C ILE A 65 -17.28 6.65 -10.08
N ILE A 66 -17.22 7.84 -10.69
CA ILE A 66 -17.38 7.99 -12.14
C ILE A 66 -16.24 7.31 -12.88
N GLY A 67 -14.99 7.53 -12.45
CA GLY A 67 -13.82 7.02 -13.16
C GLY A 67 -13.60 5.51 -13.01
N LEU A 68 -13.81 4.94 -11.81
CA LEU A 68 -13.66 3.49 -11.59
C LEU A 68 -14.80 2.66 -12.18
N THR A 69 -15.94 3.27 -12.53
CA THR A 69 -17.04 2.58 -13.22
C THR A 69 -17.04 2.85 -14.72
N GLY A 70 -16.89 4.12 -15.11
CA GLY A 70 -16.96 4.56 -16.50
C GLY A 70 -15.76 4.12 -17.34
N ASN A 71 -14.54 4.18 -16.80
CA ASN A 71 -13.35 3.81 -17.57
C ASN A 71 -13.25 2.30 -17.85
N PRO A 72 -13.57 1.39 -16.91
CA PRO A 72 -13.62 -0.04 -17.25
C PRO A 72 -14.70 -0.37 -18.30
N VAL A 73 -15.89 0.23 -18.20
CA VAL A 73 -16.95 0.04 -19.20
C VAL A 73 -16.47 0.54 -20.57
N SER A 74 -15.83 1.71 -20.61
CA SER A 74 -15.25 2.26 -21.84
C SER A 74 -14.17 1.34 -22.41
N ALA A 75 -13.25 0.84 -21.59
CA ALA A 75 -12.21 -0.10 -22.02
C ALA A 75 -12.80 -1.40 -22.60
N ILE A 76 -13.85 -1.96 -21.99
CA ILE A 76 -14.54 -3.17 -22.48
C ILE A 76 -15.17 -2.91 -23.86
N VAL A 77 -15.83 -1.77 -24.03
CA VAL A 77 -16.47 -1.39 -25.31
C VAL A 77 -15.42 -1.19 -26.41
N TRP A 78 -14.37 -0.42 -26.12
CA TRP A 78 -13.34 -0.06 -27.11
C TRP A 78 -12.43 -1.24 -27.49
N PHE A 79 -12.10 -2.13 -26.54
CA PHE A 79 -11.36 -3.37 -26.84
C PHE A 79 -12.24 -4.49 -27.42
N GLY A 80 -13.55 -4.30 -27.49
CA GLY A 80 -14.47 -5.22 -28.14
C GLY A 80 -14.04 -5.50 -29.59
N ARG A 81 -14.03 -6.78 -29.99
CA ARG A 81 -13.51 -7.22 -31.32
C ARG A 81 -14.17 -6.48 -32.48
N ARG A 82 -15.46 -6.14 -32.36
CA ARG A 82 -16.22 -5.39 -33.37
C ARG A 82 -15.71 -3.96 -33.52
N MET A 83 -15.41 -3.27 -32.42
CA MET A 83 -14.99 -1.87 -32.44
C MET A 83 -13.54 -1.73 -32.92
N ARG A 84 -12.63 -2.54 -32.37
CA ARG A 84 -11.21 -2.52 -32.74
C ARG A 84 -10.92 -2.90 -34.19
N ARG A 85 -11.75 -3.78 -34.79
CA ARG A 85 -11.59 -4.21 -36.17
C ARG A 85 -11.99 -3.11 -37.19
N ASN A 86 -12.91 -2.23 -36.80
CA ASN A 86 -13.46 -1.21 -37.70
C ASN A 86 -12.88 0.19 -37.45
N ASN A 87 -12.25 0.43 -36.29
CA ASN A 87 -11.72 1.72 -35.91
C ASN A 87 -10.35 1.56 -35.22
N SER A 88 -9.28 2.00 -35.88
CA SER A 88 -7.92 1.97 -35.30
C SER A 88 -7.80 2.86 -34.06
N SER A 89 -8.56 3.96 -33.98
CA SER A 89 -8.64 4.85 -32.82
C SER A 89 -9.21 4.17 -31.57
N ALA A 90 -9.93 3.06 -31.74
CA ALA A 90 -10.45 2.27 -30.62
C ALA A 90 -9.33 1.71 -29.73
N ILE A 91 -8.13 1.47 -30.29
CA ILE A 91 -6.97 1.01 -29.51
C ILE A 91 -6.49 2.14 -28.58
N TYR A 92 -6.38 3.37 -29.10
CA TYR A 92 -5.95 4.52 -28.30
C TYR A 92 -6.98 4.87 -27.22
N LEU A 93 -8.27 4.85 -27.54
CA LEU A 93 -9.35 5.13 -26.59
C LEU A 93 -9.48 4.04 -25.51
N GLY A 94 -9.28 2.76 -25.88
CA GLY A 94 -9.22 1.67 -24.92
C GLY A 94 -8.01 1.78 -23.99
N SER A 95 -6.83 2.12 -24.54
CA SER A 95 -5.61 2.33 -23.75
C SER A 95 -5.72 3.55 -22.82
N LEU A 96 -6.36 4.63 -23.27
CA LEU A 96 -6.65 5.80 -22.45
C LEU A 96 -7.50 5.41 -21.23
N ALA A 97 -8.60 4.70 -21.46
CA ALA A 97 -9.46 4.22 -20.39
C ALA A 97 -8.74 3.30 -19.40
N VAL A 98 -7.82 2.44 -19.87
CA VAL A 98 -6.97 1.62 -18.99
C VAL A 98 -6.00 2.47 -18.18
N SER A 99 -5.36 3.46 -18.81
CA SER A 99 -4.46 4.40 -18.13
C SER A 99 -5.18 5.15 -17.02
N ASP A 100 -6.41 5.61 -17.28
CA ASP A 100 -7.21 6.35 -16.30
C ASP A 100 -7.63 5.46 -15.11
N VAL A 101 -7.95 4.19 -15.35
CA VAL A 101 -8.18 3.21 -14.26
C VAL A 101 -6.93 3.04 -13.40
N ILE A 102 -5.76 2.87 -14.04
CA ILE A 102 -4.49 2.70 -13.33
C ILE A 102 -4.17 3.96 -12.51
N PHE A 103 -4.31 5.14 -13.11
CA PHE A 103 -4.08 6.41 -12.43
C PHE A 103 -5.00 6.58 -11.22
N LEU A 104 -6.31 6.37 -11.39
CA LEU A 104 -7.28 6.48 -10.30
C LEU A 104 -7.02 5.47 -9.19
N LEU A 105 -6.59 4.25 -9.53
CA LEU A 105 -6.22 3.24 -8.54
C LEU A 105 -4.96 3.65 -7.77
N LEU A 106 -3.91 4.12 -8.47
CA LEU A 106 -2.68 4.60 -7.83
C LEU A 106 -2.93 5.82 -6.95
N HIS A 107 -3.75 6.77 -7.43
CA HIS A 107 -4.12 7.94 -6.66
C HIS A 107 -4.97 7.57 -5.43
N LEU A 108 -5.90 6.61 -5.57
CA LEU A 108 -6.65 6.08 -4.43
C LEU A 108 -5.71 5.44 -3.40
N LEU A 109 -4.75 4.63 -3.84
CA LEU A 109 -3.75 4.02 -2.95
C LEU A 109 -2.86 5.06 -2.27
N TYR A 110 -2.40 6.08 -3.00
CA TYR A 110 -1.64 7.20 -2.44
C TYR A 110 -2.47 7.99 -1.42
N SER A 111 -3.72 8.31 -1.74
CA SER A 111 -4.63 9.01 -0.84
C SER A 111 -4.88 8.18 0.43
N LEU A 112 -5.12 6.87 0.29
CA LEU A 112 -5.22 5.94 1.43
C LEU A 112 -3.93 5.91 2.25
N ASN A 113 -2.77 5.84 1.61
CA ASN A 113 -1.48 5.82 2.30
C ASN A 113 -1.22 7.11 3.09
N THR A 114 -1.39 8.27 2.45
CA THR A 114 -1.05 9.59 3.00
C THR A 114 -2.07 10.09 4.00
N VAL A 115 -3.37 9.92 3.73
CA VAL A 115 -4.44 10.49 4.56
C VAL A 115 -4.79 9.57 5.74
N TRP A 116 -4.67 8.26 5.52
CA TRP A 116 -5.20 7.25 6.43
C TRP A 116 -4.14 6.24 6.93
N GLY A 117 -2.86 6.46 6.60
CA GLY A 117 -1.76 5.63 7.11
C GLY A 117 -1.76 4.19 6.58
N TYR A 118 -2.31 3.94 5.38
CA TYR A 118 -2.33 2.61 4.76
C TYR A 118 -0.94 2.19 4.26
N GLN A 119 -0.01 1.89 5.18
CA GLN A 119 1.32 1.34 4.87
C GLN A 119 1.32 -0.19 4.81
N TYR A 120 0.25 -0.82 5.32
CA TYR A 120 0.15 -2.27 5.50
C TYR A 120 -0.01 -3.05 4.19
N LEU A 121 -0.71 -2.48 3.20
CA LEU A 121 -1.07 -3.18 1.96
C LEU A 121 0.17 -3.62 1.17
N SER A 122 1.19 -2.76 1.06
CA SER A 122 2.43 -3.07 0.32
C SER A 122 3.13 -4.28 0.91
N VAL A 123 3.27 -4.34 2.24
CA VAL A 123 3.99 -5.41 2.94
C VAL A 123 3.26 -6.75 2.80
N VAL A 124 1.93 -6.76 2.94
CA VAL A 124 1.14 -8.01 2.78
C VAL A 124 1.10 -8.49 1.34
N LEU A 125 1.12 -7.58 0.35
CA LEU A 125 1.25 -7.95 -1.06
C LEU A 125 2.63 -8.56 -1.38
N VAL A 126 3.71 -8.01 -0.83
CA VAL A 126 5.06 -8.59 -0.94
C VAL A 126 5.09 -9.99 -0.32
N LEU A 127 4.49 -10.17 0.86
CA LEU A 127 4.35 -11.51 1.46
C LEU A 127 3.60 -12.45 0.50
N GLY A 128 2.45 -12.06 -0.03
CA GLY A 128 1.68 -12.86 -0.99
C GLY A 128 2.51 -13.27 -2.21
N PHE A 129 3.24 -12.32 -2.80
CA PHE A 129 4.15 -12.59 -3.92
C PHE A 129 5.24 -13.61 -3.54
N THR A 130 5.89 -13.44 -2.37
CA THR A 130 6.94 -14.37 -1.93
C THR A 130 6.42 -15.77 -1.65
N VAL A 131 5.24 -15.91 -1.06
CA VAL A 131 4.59 -17.21 -0.81
C VAL A 131 4.23 -17.90 -2.12
N GLU A 132 3.73 -17.14 -3.11
CA GLU A 132 3.45 -17.69 -4.44
C GLU A 132 4.72 -18.19 -5.13
N ARG A 133 5.81 -17.40 -5.08
CA ARG A 133 7.12 -17.80 -5.62
C ARG A 133 7.70 -19.01 -4.90
N TYR A 134 7.61 -19.06 -3.58
CA TYR A 134 7.99 -20.22 -2.78
C TYR A 134 7.23 -21.48 -3.18
N THR A 135 5.90 -21.39 -3.26
CA THR A 135 5.05 -22.52 -3.65
C THR A 135 5.39 -23.00 -5.07
N ALA A 136 5.64 -22.08 -6.01
CA ALA A 136 5.97 -22.42 -7.39
C ALA A 136 7.33 -23.12 -7.54
N VAL A 137 8.32 -22.75 -6.72
CA VAL A 137 9.69 -23.29 -6.77
C VAL A 137 9.82 -24.57 -5.96
N CYS A 138 9.41 -24.55 -4.69
CA CYS A 138 9.60 -25.67 -3.77
C CYS A 138 8.57 -26.79 -3.96
N HIS A 139 7.39 -26.46 -4.51
CA HIS A 139 6.31 -27.41 -4.71
C HIS A 139 5.72 -27.33 -6.12
N PRO A 140 6.48 -27.75 -7.15
CA PRO A 140 6.10 -27.60 -8.55
C PRO A 140 4.82 -28.35 -8.94
N PHE A 141 4.42 -29.39 -8.20
CA PHE A 141 3.15 -30.11 -8.40
C PHE A 141 1.96 -29.45 -7.69
N LEU A 142 2.21 -28.72 -6.58
CA LEU A 142 1.16 -27.96 -5.89
C LEU A 142 0.88 -26.63 -6.61
N LYS A 143 1.86 -26.06 -7.34
CA LYS A 143 1.68 -24.80 -8.07
C LYS A 143 0.46 -24.83 -9.01
N GLU A 144 0.23 -25.95 -9.71
CA GLU A 144 -0.88 -26.08 -10.67
C GLU A 144 -2.24 -25.98 -9.99
N LYS A 145 -2.33 -26.41 -8.73
CA LYS A 145 -3.56 -26.36 -7.94
C LYS A 145 -3.69 -25.08 -7.12
N TRP A 146 -2.59 -24.46 -6.68
CA TRP A 146 -2.61 -23.35 -5.71
C TRP A 146 -2.36 -21.98 -6.36
N CYS A 147 -1.48 -21.87 -7.36
CA CYS A 147 -1.10 -20.61 -8.00
C CYS A 147 -1.96 -20.33 -9.25
N THR A 148 -3.27 -20.13 -9.05
CA THR A 148 -4.20 -19.76 -10.13
C THR A 148 -4.60 -18.29 -10.05
N VAL A 149 -4.80 -17.64 -11.20
CA VAL A 149 -5.14 -16.21 -11.29
C VAL A 149 -6.37 -15.85 -10.45
N ARG A 150 -7.43 -16.67 -10.50
CA ARG A 150 -8.67 -16.42 -9.73
C ARG A 150 -8.41 -16.41 -8.21
N ARG A 151 -7.56 -17.32 -7.72
CA ARG A 151 -7.19 -17.37 -6.29
C ARG A 151 -6.27 -16.24 -5.91
N ALA A 152 -5.31 -15.89 -6.75
CA ALA A 152 -4.45 -14.74 -6.53
C ALA A 152 -5.27 -13.44 -6.42
N CYS A 153 -6.23 -13.20 -7.34
CA CYS A 153 -7.15 -12.07 -7.25
C CYS A 153 -7.98 -12.10 -5.95
N PHE A 154 -8.50 -13.27 -5.55
CA PHE A 154 -9.22 -13.41 -4.29
C PHE A 154 -8.35 -13.07 -3.07
N ILE A 155 -7.12 -13.59 -3.00
CA ILE A 155 -6.16 -13.30 -1.91
C ILE A 155 -5.83 -11.81 -1.87
N VAL A 156 -5.61 -11.17 -3.03
CA VAL A 156 -5.37 -9.72 -3.12
C VAL A 156 -6.56 -8.94 -2.56
N VAL A 157 -7.79 -9.31 -2.92
CA VAL A 157 -9.01 -8.68 -2.36
C VAL A 157 -9.06 -8.85 -0.84
N VAL A 158 -8.76 -10.04 -0.32
CA VAL A 158 -8.70 -10.28 1.14
C VAL A 158 -7.65 -9.39 1.80
N PHE A 159 -6.46 -9.25 1.23
CA PHE A 159 -5.41 -8.38 1.76
C PHE A 159 -5.79 -6.89 1.72
N VAL A 160 -6.47 -6.45 0.66
CA VAL A 160 -7.03 -5.09 0.59
C VAL A 160 -8.06 -4.89 1.71
N VAL A 161 -9.01 -5.80 1.88
CA VAL A 161 -10.04 -5.71 2.92
C VAL A 161 -9.42 -5.71 4.32
N LEU A 162 -8.43 -6.58 4.59
CA LEU A 162 -7.72 -6.62 5.86
C LEU A 162 -6.97 -5.32 6.13
N SER A 163 -6.29 -4.76 5.13
CA SER A 163 -5.59 -3.49 5.25
C SER A 163 -6.55 -2.34 5.55
N VAL A 164 -7.71 -2.31 4.88
CA VAL A 164 -8.80 -1.36 5.15
C VAL A 164 -9.35 -1.48 6.56
N ALA A 165 -9.55 -2.71 7.06
CA ALA A 165 -10.02 -2.92 8.42
C ALA A 165 -9.02 -2.42 9.48
N LEU A 166 -7.72 -2.71 9.30
CA LEU A 166 -6.66 -2.23 10.20
C LEU A 166 -6.57 -0.70 10.21
N SER A 167 -6.64 -0.08 9.04
CA SER A 167 -6.66 1.37 8.93
C SER A 167 -7.95 1.98 9.48
N ALA A 168 -9.09 1.31 9.38
CA ALA A 168 -10.34 1.78 9.96
C ALA A 168 -10.28 1.88 11.50
N ALA A 169 -9.53 1.00 12.16
CA ALA A 169 -9.28 1.11 13.60
C ALA A 169 -8.50 2.38 13.95
N GLN A 170 -7.54 2.81 13.12
CA GLN A 170 -6.83 4.08 13.30
C GLN A 170 -7.80 5.27 13.23
N ILE A 171 -8.78 5.26 12.31
CA ILE A 171 -9.80 6.32 12.18
C ILE A 171 -10.57 6.51 13.50
N TYR A 172 -10.90 5.42 14.17
CA TYR A 172 -11.67 5.45 15.42
C TYR A 172 -10.89 6.07 16.59
N ILE A 173 -9.57 5.83 16.61
CA ILE A 173 -8.66 6.28 17.66
C ILE A 173 -8.47 7.79 17.62
N TRP A 174 -8.45 8.41 16.44
CA TRP A 174 -8.26 9.86 16.30
C TRP A 174 -9.57 10.63 16.46
N THR A 175 -9.54 11.71 17.23
CA THR A 175 -10.66 12.64 17.40
C THR A 175 -10.19 14.08 17.27
N TYR A 176 -11.05 14.93 16.71
CA TYR A 176 -10.78 16.36 16.65
C TYR A 176 -11.15 17.01 17.98
N ASN A 177 -10.22 17.74 18.60
CA ASN A 177 -10.50 18.56 19.77
C ASN A 177 -10.76 20.01 19.33
N GLU A 178 -11.97 20.51 19.61
CA GLU A 178 -12.36 21.88 19.24
C GLU A 178 -11.62 22.95 20.04
N GLU A 179 -11.19 22.66 21.28
CA GLU A 179 -10.52 23.63 22.16
C GLU A 179 -9.07 23.90 21.74
N GLN A 180 -8.34 22.83 21.38
CA GLN A 180 -6.93 22.90 21.00
C GLN A 180 -6.73 23.06 19.48
N LYS A 181 -7.82 23.00 18.70
CA LYS A 181 -7.83 22.94 17.23
C LYS A 181 -6.92 21.84 16.64
N SER A 182 -6.54 20.86 17.45
CA SER A 182 -5.63 19.78 17.10
C SER A 182 -6.39 18.46 17.00
N CYS A 183 -5.80 17.54 16.24
CA CYS A 183 -6.21 16.15 16.27
C CYS A 183 -5.53 15.45 17.44
N ASN A 184 -6.34 14.96 18.37
CA ASN A 184 -5.86 14.25 19.55
C ASN A 184 -6.40 12.81 19.52
N HIS A 185 -5.81 11.94 20.32
CA HIS A 185 -6.37 10.61 20.52
C HIS A 185 -7.66 10.69 21.35
N ARG A 186 -8.64 9.82 21.04
CA ARG A 186 -9.87 9.71 21.80
C ARG A 186 -9.52 9.32 23.24
N PRO A 187 -10.07 9.99 24.27
CA PRO A 187 -9.70 9.72 25.66
C PRO A 187 -9.99 8.27 26.09
N VAL A 188 -11.04 7.66 25.54
CA VAL A 188 -11.38 6.23 25.73
C VAL A 188 -10.32 5.30 25.13
N ALA A 189 -9.63 5.71 24.06
CA ALA A 189 -8.57 4.93 23.44
C ALA A 189 -7.22 5.07 24.17
N THR A 190 -7.05 6.14 24.96
CA THR A 190 -5.86 6.42 25.79
C THR A 190 -6.12 6.18 27.28
N GLU A 191 -7.21 5.50 27.61
CA GLU A 191 -7.53 5.15 28.99
C GLU A 191 -6.56 4.07 29.48
N GLY A 192 -5.84 4.35 30.56
CA GLY A 192 -4.81 3.45 31.10
C GLY A 192 -3.37 3.77 30.70
N ASP A 193 -3.12 4.93 30.08
CA ASP A 193 -1.78 5.48 29.77
C ASP A 193 -0.87 4.47 29.04
N GLU A 194 0.07 3.83 29.74
CA GLU A 194 0.96 2.79 29.20
C GLU A 194 0.20 1.55 28.67
N SER A 195 -0.88 1.12 29.34
CA SER A 195 -1.72 -0.01 28.90
C SER A 195 -2.90 0.40 28.03
N SER A 196 -2.87 1.60 27.47
CA SER A 196 -3.93 2.11 26.61
C SER A 196 -4.15 1.23 25.38
N PHE A 197 -5.42 1.12 24.96
CA PHE A 197 -5.77 0.47 23.69
C PHE A 197 -4.97 1.02 22.52
N PHE A 198 -4.76 2.34 22.46
CA PHE A 198 -3.93 2.99 21.44
C PHE A 198 -2.49 2.43 21.39
N ASN A 199 -1.82 2.36 22.54
CA ASN A 199 -0.45 1.86 22.62
C ASN A 199 -0.39 0.39 22.23
N ILE A 200 -1.25 -0.45 22.82
CA ILE A 200 -1.27 -1.88 22.55
C ILE A 200 -1.53 -2.13 21.05
N TRP A 201 -2.55 -1.47 20.48
CA TRP A 201 -2.90 -1.61 19.08
C TRP A 201 -1.77 -1.17 18.16
N THR A 202 -1.25 0.04 18.35
CA THR A 202 -0.22 0.63 17.49
C THR A 202 1.06 -0.19 17.53
N TRP A 203 1.58 -0.50 18.72
CA TRP A 203 2.80 -1.29 18.85
C TRP A 203 2.63 -2.72 18.33
N SER A 204 1.46 -3.34 18.54
CA SER A 204 1.20 -4.69 18.02
C SER A 204 1.18 -4.71 16.49
N VAL A 205 0.45 -3.78 15.87
CA VAL A 205 0.36 -3.68 14.42
C VAL A 205 1.72 -3.33 13.81
N ASP A 206 2.44 -2.38 14.40
CA ASP A 206 3.75 -1.95 13.91
C ASP A 206 4.80 -3.06 14.03
N MET A 207 4.85 -3.80 15.14
CA MET A 207 5.77 -4.94 15.27
C MET A 207 5.46 -6.05 14.25
N VAL A 208 4.19 -6.34 14.01
CA VAL A 208 3.81 -7.33 13.00
C VAL A 208 4.21 -6.87 11.60
N VAL A 209 3.90 -5.62 11.25
CA VAL A 209 4.06 -5.10 9.88
C VAL A 209 5.51 -4.77 9.57
N PHE A 210 6.23 -4.14 10.50
CA PHE A 210 7.58 -3.63 10.25
C PHE A 210 8.69 -4.56 10.72
N ALA A 211 8.40 -5.55 11.57
CA ALA A 211 9.39 -6.55 11.99
C ALA A 211 9.02 -7.97 11.55
N ALA A 212 7.88 -8.51 11.99
CA ALA A 212 7.56 -9.91 11.76
C ALA A 212 7.37 -10.25 10.27
N LEU A 213 6.56 -9.46 9.55
CA LEU A 213 6.29 -9.70 8.13
C LEU A 213 7.56 -9.60 7.25
N PRO A 214 8.43 -8.58 7.37
CA PRO A 214 9.71 -8.53 6.67
C PRO A 214 10.62 -9.73 6.95
N LEU A 215 10.67 -10.21 8.20
CA LEU A 215 11.43 -11.42 8.56
C LEU A 215 10.85 -12.67 7.90
N ILE A 216 9.52 -12.82 7.88
CA ILE A 216 8.85 -13.93 7.21
C ILE A 216 9.16 -13.91 5.71
N VAL A 217 9.08 -12.74 5.07
CA VAL A 217 9.45 -12.53 3.66
C VAL A 217 10.90 -12.92 3.40
N LEU A 218 11.83 -12.51 4.28
CA LEU A 218 13.25 -12.86 4.18
C LEU A 218 13.46 -14.37 4.25
N VAL A 219 12.79 -15.05 5.19
CA VAL A 219 12.85 -16.51 5.33
C VAL A 219 12.34 -17.19 4.06
N PHE A 220 11.18 -16.80 3.53
CA PHE A 220 10.65 -17.37 2.28
C PHE A 220 11.58 -17.14 1.09
N ASN A 221 12.15 -15.94 0.96
CA ASN A 221 13.13 -15.63 -0.10
C ASN A 221 14.40 -16.49 0.03
N ALA A 222 14.89 -16.73 1.26
CA ALA A 222 16.03 -17.61 1.50
C ALA A 222 15.72 -19.09 1.15
N LEU A 223 14.52 -19.57 1.47
CA LEU A 223 14.08 -20.93 1.12
C LEU A 223 13.96 -21.11 -0.40
N VAL A 224 13.39 -20.12 -1.10
CA VAL A 224 13.32 -20.09 -2.57
C VAL A 224 14.73 -20.18 -3.16
N LEU A 225 15.65 -19.34 -2.68
CA LEU A 225 17.03 -19.32 -3.19
C LEU A 225 17.73 -20.67 -2.98
N ARG A 226 17.56 -21.28 -1.81
CA ARG A 226 18.12 -22.60 -1.49
C ARG A 226 17.64 -23.67 -2.45
N GLU A 227 16.35 -23.71 -2.77
CA GLU A 227 15.80 -24.71 -3.69
C GLU A 227 16.24 -24.45 -5.14
N ILE A 228 16.33 -23.20 -5.58
CA ILE A 228 16.86 -22.84 -6.91
C ILE A 228 18.31 -23.33 -7.06
N ILE A 229 19.16 -23.10 -6.05
CA ILE A 229 20.57 -23.56 -6.06
C ILE A 229 20.64 -25.09 -6.11
N LYS A 230 19.80 -25.77 -5.31
CA LYS A 230 19.74 -27.24 -5.29
C LYS A 230 19.31 -27.82 -6.66
N LEU A 231 18.29 -27.22 -7.30
CA LEU A 231 17.84 -27.62 -8.63
C LEU A 231 18.93 -27.37 -9.69
N SER A 232 19.65 -26.25 -9.61
CA SER A 232 20.76 -25.94 -10.49
C SER A 232 21.88 -26.97 -10.37
N ASN A 233 22.33 -27.27 -9.15
CA ASN A 233 23.38 -28.25 -8.89
C ASN A 233 22.99 -29.65 -9.36
N ASN A 234 21.76 -30.09 -9.08
CA ASN A 234 21.25 -31.37 -9.56
C ASN A 234 21.18 -31.40 -11.10
N GLY A 235 20.78 -30.31 -11.74
CA GLY A 235 20.76 -30.19 -13.20
C GLY A 235 22.15 -30.28 -13.84
N VAL A 236 23.17 -29.72 -13.19
CA VAL A 236 24.58 -29.84 -13.61
C VAL A 236 25.06 -31.29 -13.48
N ILE A 237 24.78 -31.97 -12.36
CA ILE A 237 25.15 -33.38 -12.15
C ILE A 237 24.49 -34.28 -13.20
N THR A 238 23.19 -34.12 -13.45
CA THR A 238 22.47 -34.91 -14.47
C THR A 238 23.04 -34.68 -15.87
N ARG A 239 23.42 -33.43 -16.22
CA ARG A 239 24.06 -33.13 -17.52
C ARG A 239 25.46 -33.73 -17.64
N GLN A 240 26.24 -33.76 -16.57
CA GLN A 240 27.55 -34.43 -16.55
C GLN A 240 27.42 -35.94 -16.70
N GLN A 241 26.42 -36.57 -16.08
CA GLN A 241 26.14 -38.01 -16.21
C GLN A 241 25.57 -38.39 -17.58
N ALA A 242 24.82 -37.48 -18.22
CA ALA A 242 24.26 -37.69 -19.56
C ALA A 242 25.25 -37.39 -20.71
N ALA A 243 26.43 -36.83 -20.41
CA ALA A 243 27.46 -36.61 -21.42
C ALA A 243 28.03 -37.98 -21.86
N PRO A 244 27.92 -38.36 -23.16
CA PRO A 244 28.46 -39.64 -23.61
C PRO A 244 29.97 -39.68 -23.36
N ALA A 245 30.44 -40.77 -22.74
CA ALA A 245 31.86 -41.02 -22.53
C ALA A 245 32.60 -40.86 -23.86
N ALA A 246 33.56 -39.93 -23.91
CA ALA A 246 34.36 -39.70 -25.09
C ALA A 246 35.01 -41.03 -25.55
N PRO A 247 34.99 -41.36 -26.85
CA PRO A 247 35.59 -42.59 -27.33
C PRO A 247 37.08 -42.57 -26.97
N THR A 248 37.52 -43.47 -26.11
CA THR A 248 38.94 -43.73 -25.86
C THR A 248 39.55 -44.26 -27.14
N THR A 249 40.17 -43.37 -27.93
CA THR A 249 41.04 -43.75 -29.03
C THR A 249 42.28 -44.41 -28.43
N ARG A 250 42.34 -45.75 -28.52
CA ARG A 250 43.53 -46.52 -28.15
C ARG A 250 44.66 -46.15 -29.13
N PRO A 251 45.86 -45.74 -28.66
CA PRO A 251 46.97 -45.47 -29.55
C PRO A 251 47.46 -46.78 -30.20
N PRO A 252 47.89 -46.75 -31.47
CA PRO A 252 48.35 -47.92 -32.18
C PRO A 252 49.74 -48.33 -31.71
N HIS A 253 49.86 -49.54 -31.16
CA HIS A 253 51.10 -50.33 -31.10
C HIS A 253 50.76 -51.81 -31.23
#